data_AF-A0A5D2JG54-F1
#
_entry.id   AF-A0A5D2JG54-F1
#
_cell.length_a   1.000
_cell.length_b   1.000
_cell.length_c   1.000
_cell.angle_alpha   90.00
_cell.angle_beta   90.00
_cell.angle_gamma   90.00
#
_symmetry.space_group_name_H-M   'P 1'
#
loop_
_entity.id
_entity.type
_entity.pdbx_description
1 polymer ?
#
loop_
_entity_poly.entity_id
_entity_poly.type
_entity_poly.pdbx_seq_one_letter_code
_entity_poly.pdbx_strand_id
1 'polypeptide(L)' 'MRSYFQKAATAYSKGELEYAAYLSDQVTKLLEKEGIQWREENRGTILIKLDGYREFSFLESNSDTE' A
#
# COMPACT_ATOMS: atom_id res chain seq x y z
N MET A 1 3.44 2.95 7.51
CA MET A 1 2.26 2.25 6.91
C MET A 1 1.01 3.12 6.80
N ARG A 2 0.48 3.74 7.89
CA ARG A 2 -0.76 4.54 7.84
C ARG A 2 -0.79 5.62 6.74
N SER A 3 0.34 6.26 6.45
CA SER A 3 0.42 7.32 5.42
C SER A 3 0.19 6.81 3.98
N TYR A 4 0.57 5.58 3.66
CA TYR A 4 0.47 5.05 2.29
C TYR A 4 -0.91 4.53 1.93
N PHE A 5 -1.63 3.94 2.89
CA PHE A 5 -3.05 3.63 2.71
C PHE A 5 -3.84 4.90 2.43
N GLN A 6 -3.54 5.97 3.16
CA GLN A 6 -4.14 7.27 2.94
C GLN A 6 -3.75 7.86 1.57
N LYS A 7 -2.48 7.74 1.14
CA LYS A 7 -2.04 8.14 -0.21
C LYS A 7 -2.78 7.35 -1.31
N ALA A 8 -2.85 6.03 -1.23
CA ALA A 8 -3.54 5.18 -2.21
C ALA A 8 -5.05 5.46 -2.28
N ALA A 9 -5.71 5.59 -1.12
CA ALA A 9 -7.11 5.97 -1.04
C ALA A 9 -7.37 7.38 -1.61
N THR A 10 -6.43 8.30 -1.38
CA THR A 10 -6.49 9.67 -1.93
C THR A 10 -6.32 9.65 -3.45
N ALA A 11 -5.33 8.94 -3.98
CA ALA A 11 -5.10 8.76 -5.42
C ALA A 11 -6.35 8.14 -6.10
N TYR A 12 -6.92 7.10 -5.49
CA TYR A 12 -8.15 6.49 -5.97
C TYR A 12 -9.32 7.48 -5.99
N SER A 13 -9.51 8.27 -4.92
CA SER A 13 -10.55 9.29 -4.84
C SER A 13 -10.36 10.44 -5.86
N LYS A 14 -9.12 10.68 -6.29
CA LYS A 14 -8.75 11.66 -7.32
C LYS A 14 -8.86 11.11 -8.75
N GLY A 15 -9.15 9.82 -8.93
CA GLY A 15 -9.18 9.16 -10.24
C GLY A 15 -7.79 8.79 -10.78
N GLU A 16 -6.74 8.89 -9.96
CA GLU A 16 -5.36 8.49 -10.30
C GLU A 16 -5.21 6.95 -10.17
N LEU A 17 -5.98 6.21 -10.99
CA LEU A 17 -6.15 4.76 -10.85
C LEU A 17 -4.84 3.97 -11.01
N GLU A 18 -3.95 4.39 -11.91
CA GLU A 18 -2.64 3.74 -12.09
C GLU A 18 -1.74 3.92 -10.87
N TYR A 19 -1.70 5.14 -10.31
CA TYR A 19 -0.92 5.43 -9.11
C TYR A 19 -1.48 4.70 -7.89
N ALA A 20 -2.80 4.66 -7.74
CA ALA A 20 -3.46 3.88 -6.70
C ALA A 20 -3.13 2.38 -6.82
N ALA A 21 -3.17 1.81 -8.03
CA ALA A 21 -2.82 0.42 -8.28
C ALA A 21 -1.35 0.11 -7.98
N TYR A 22 -0.44 1.00 -8.38
CA TYR A 22 0.98 0.90 -8.04
C TYR A 22 1.20 0.87 -6.53
N LEU A 23 0.58 1.79 -5.79
CA LEU A 23 0.69 1.85 -4.33
C LEU A 23 0.12 0.59 -3.66
N SER A 24 -1.00 0.07 -4.15
CA SER A 24 -1.57 -1.19 -3.65
C SER A 24 -0.62 -2.37 -3.85
N ASP A 25 -0.01 -2.50 -5.03
CA ASP A 25 0.98 -3.54 -5.33
C ASP A 25 2.22 -3.45 -4.44
N GLN A 26 2.77 -2.24 -4.25
CA GLN A 26 3.93 -2.03 -3.38
C GLN A 26 3.64 -2.42 -1.93
N VAL A 27 2.45 -2.10 -1.41
CA VAL A 27 2.05 -2.47 -0.06
C VAL A 27 1.91 -3.98 0.07
N THR A 28 1.24 -4.65 -0.87
CA THR A 28 1.08 -6.10 -0.86
C THR A 28 2.42 -6.84 -0.86
N LYS A 29 3.35 -6.43 -1.73
CA LYS A 29 4.70 -7.00 -1.79
C LYS A 29 5.46 -6.85 -0.46
N LEU A 30 5.30 -5.73 0.23
CA LEU A 30 5.89 -5.58 1.56
C LEU A 30 5.26 -6.55 2.56
N LEU A 31 3.92 -6.65 2.58
CA LEU A 31 3.22 -7.53 3.52
C LEU A 31 3.66 -8.99 3.33
N GLU A 32 3.81 -9.43 2.09
CA GLU A 32 4.36 -10.76 1.77
C GLU A 32 5.80 -10.93 2.24
N LYS A 33 6.67 -9.96 1.94
CA LYS A 33 8.08 -9.97 2.36
C LYS A 33 8.25 -10.07 3.88
N GLU A 34 7.39 -9.38 4.63
CA GLU A 34 7.44 -9.31 6.08
C GLU A 34 6.66 -10.45 6.76
N GLY A 35 6.10 -11.38 5.97
CA GLY A 35 5.30 -12.50 6.48
C GLY A 35 4.03 -12.07 7.20
N ILE A 36 3.51 -10.89 6.87
CA ILE A 36 2.31 -10.32 7.50
C ILE A 36 1.09 -10.87 6.79
N GLN A 37 0.17 -11.44 7.57
CA GLN A 37 -1.09 -11.91 7.02
C GLN A 37 -1.96 -10.74 6.56
N TRP A 38 -2.36 -10.80 5.30
CA TRP A 38 -3.27 -9.83 4.71
C TRP A 38 -4.30 -10.54 3.81
N ARG A 39 -5.42 -9.87 3.55
CA ARG A 39 -6.42 -10.29 2.56
C ARG A 39 -7.05 -9.07 1.90
N GLU A 40 -7.50 -9.22 0.67
CA GLU A 40 -8.40 -8.24 0.06
C GLU A 40 -9.83 -8.50 0.56
N GLU A 41 -10.47 -7.47 1.13
CA GLU A 41 -11.86 -7.58 1.61
C GLU A 41 -12.84 -7.13 0.52
N ASN A 42 -12.49 -6.03 -0.17
CA ASN A 42 -13.22 -5.48 -1.31
C ASN A 42 -12.20 -4.96 -2.32
N ARG A 43 -12.62 -4.76 -3.57
CA ARG A 43 -11.73 -4.25 -4.63
C ARG A 43 -11.02 -2.97 -4.17
N GLY A 44 -9.69 -3.03 -4.01
CA GLY A 44 -8.87 -1.90 -3.57
C GLY A 44 -8.83 -1.65 -2.05
N THR A 45 -9.43 -2.54 -1.25
CA THR A 45 -9.39 -2.50 0.23
C THR A 45 -8.75 -3.77 0.77
N ILE A 46 -7.62 -3.63 1.47
CA ILE A 46 -6.92 -4.74 2.11
C ILE A 46 -7.03 -4.68 3.63
N LEU A 47 -7.21 -5.84 4.26
CA LEU A 47 -7.14 -6.05 5.70
C LEU A 47 -5.82 -6.69 6.06
N ILE A 48 -5.24 -6.24 7.17
CA ILE A 48 -3.90 -6.64 7.62
C ILE A 48 -3.99 -7.01 9.08
N LYS A 49 -3.40 -8.15 9.45
CA LYS A 49 -3.27 -8.56 10.85
C LYS A 49 -1.88 -8.17 11.35
N LEU A 50 -1.83 -7.28 12.34
CA LEU A 50 -0.59 -6.84 12.97
C LEU A 50 -0.46 -7.50 14.35
N ASP A 51 0.56 -8.33 14.53
CA ASP A 51 0.95 -8.86 15.84
C ASP A 51 2.01 -7.92 16.47
N GLY A 52 1.54 -6.87 17.15
CA GLY A 52 2.38 -5.89 17.86
C GLY A 52 2.75 -4.63 17.07
N TYR A 53 3.59 -3.77 17.67
CA TYR A 53 4.11 -2.56 17.01
C TYR A 53 5.20 -2.94 16.00
N ARG A 54 5.05 -2.48 14.75
CA ARG A 54 6.02 -2.71 13.69
C ARG A 54 6.08 -1.48 12.79
N GLU A 55 7.29 -0.98 12.56
CA GLU A 55 7.53 0.18 11.71
C GLU A 55 8.24 -0.26 10.43
N PHE A 56 7.71 0.20 9.29
CA PHE A 56 8.25 -0.11 7.98
C PHE A 56 8.45 1.18 7.21
N SER A 57 9.66 1.35 6.70
CA SER A 57 10.01 2.38 5.74
C SER A 57 10.03 1.78 4.33
N PHE A 58 9.46 2.51 3.39
CA PHE A 58 9.58 2.22 1.97
C PHE A 58 10.54 3.24 1.37
N LEU A 59 11.39 2.83 0.44
CA LEU A 59 11.99 3.80 -0.49
C LEU A 59 10.88 4.22 -1.45
N GLU A 60 10.52 5.50 -1.47
CA GLU A 60 9.96 6.09 -2.68
C GLU A 60 11.08 5.97 -3.71
N SER A 61 11.06 4.92 -4.54
CA SER A 61 11.74 4.99 -5.81
C SER A 61 11.11 6.17 -6.52
N ASN A 62 11.80 7.31 -6.48
CA ASN A 62 11.57 8.42 -7.38
C ASN A 62 11.85 7.87 -8.78
N SER A 63 10.92 7.09 -9.35
CA SER A 63 10.78 7.04 -10.79
C SER A 63 10.19 8.38 -11.17
N ASP A 64 11.08 9.37 -11.18
CA ASP A 64 10.98 10.57 -11.97
C ASP A 64 10.61 10.09 -13.38
N THR A 65 9.40 10.34 -13.81
CA THR A 65 9.01 10.15 -15.20
C THR A 65 8.24 11.40 -15.60
N GLU A 66 9.07 12.36 -16.01
CA GLU A 66 8.85 13.59 -16.81
C GLU A 66 7.99 14.73 -16.24
#